data_AF-A0A4R2R9I5-F1
#
_entry.id   AF-A0A4R2R9I5-F1
#
_cell.length_a   1.000
_cell.length_b   1.000
_cell.length_c   1.000
_cell.angle_alpha   90.00
_cell.angle_beta   90.00
_cell.angle_gamma   90.00
#
_symmetry.space_group_name_H-M   'P 1'
#
loop_
_entity.id
_entity.type
_entity.pdbx_description
1 polymer ?
#
loop_
_entity_poly.entity_id
_entity_poly.type
_entity_poly.pdbx_seq_one_letter_code
_entity_poly.pdbx_strand_id
1 'polypeptide(L)'
;MRVYDKDFKEEAIKLSNEIGNKAAAEKLGIPETTLYTWKTRTKQYGEIAFVGSGHKRVDPKTADMKAMEKKIKELEDVNDILKRALGFFAVSQKK
;
A
#
# COMPACT_ATOMS: atom_id res chain seq x y z
N MET A 1 12.71 5.97 22.24
CA MET A 1 12.78 5.45 20.86
C MET A 1 12.73 6.65 19.93
N ARG A 2 13.76 6.90 19.10
CA ARG A 2 13.71 8.03 18.14
C ARG A 2 12.76 7.67 17.00
N VAL A 3 11.81 8.57 16.72
CA VAL A 3 10.92 8.46 15.57
C VAL A 3 11.50 9.36 14.48
N TYR A 4 11.62 8.81 13.28
CA TYR A 4 12.06 9.56 12.11
C TYR A 4 10.92 9.55 11.09
N ASP A 5 10.71 10.69 10.45
CA ASP A 5 9.72 10.83 9.39
C ASP A 5 10.15 10.08 8.13
N LYS A 6 9.20 9.89 7.21
CA LYS A 6 9.43 9.16 5.96
C LYS A 6 10.54 9.84 5.13
N ASP A 7 10.42 11.15 4.95
CA ASP A 7 11.33 11.94 4.10
C ASP A 7 12.77 11.86 4.62
N PHE A 8 12.95 11.97 5.94
CA PHE A 8 14.27 11.81 6.57
C PHE A 8 14.88 10.43 6.29
N LYS A 9 14.09 9.36 6.37
CA LYS A 9 14.58 8.00 6.10
C LYS A 9 15.00 7.85 4.64
N GLU A 10 14.24 8.42 3.72
CA GLU A 10 14.54 8.38 2.29
C GLU A 10 15.81 9.15 1.95
N GLU A 11 15.96 10.38 2.48
CA GLU A 11 17.18 11.17 2.33
C GLU A 11 18.39 10.50 2.96
N ALA A 12 18.23 9.92 4.15
CA ALA A 12 19.30 9.18 4.83
C ALA A 12 19.77 7.98 4.00
N ILE A 13 18.84 7.27 3.35
CA ILE A 13 19.19 6.18 2.44
C ILE A 13 19.91 6.70 1.19
N LYS A 14 19.42 7.78 0.56
CA LYS A 14 20.09 8.41 -0.59
C LYS A 14 21.52 8.79 -0.27
N LEU A 15 21.73 9.50 0.84
CA LEU A 15 23.05 9.85 1.33
C LEU A 15 23.92 8.60 1.57
N SER A 16 23.36 7.56 2.20
CA SER A 16 24.09 6.31 2.43
C SER A 16 24.47 5.54 1.15
N ASN A 17 23.80 5.80 0.03
CA ASN A 17 24.17 5.23 -1.27
C ASN A 17 25.33 5.98 -1.92
N GLU A 18 25.45 7.28 -1.65
CA GLU A 18 26.53 8.13 -2.18
C GLU A 18 27.83 7.98 -1.39
N ILE A 19 27.76 8.05 -0.06
CA ILE A 19 28.95 8.09 0.82
C ILE A 19 29.14 6.83 1.68
N GLY A 20 28.23 5.87 1.58
CA GLY A 20 28.24 4.65 2.39
C GLY A 20 27.54 4.79 3.75
N ASN A 21 27.14 3.64 4.33
CA ASN A 21 26.32 3.61 5.56
C ASN A 21 27.03 4.23 6.76
N LYS A 22 28.32 3.93 6.95
CA LYS A 22 29.09 4.42 8.09
C LYS A 22 29.24 5.95 8.07
N ALA A 23 29.68 6.51 6.94
CA ALA A 23 29.86 7.95 6.80
C ALA A 23 28.52 8.71 6.88
N ALA A 24 27.45 8.16 6.30
CA ALA A 24 26.11 8.74 6.42
C ALA A 24 25.56 8.68 7.86
N ALA A 25 25.79 7.58 8.57
CA ALA A 25 25.39 7.44 9.97
C ALA A 25 26.06 8.48 10.87
N GLU A 26 27.38 8.64 10.74
CA GLU A 26 28.17 9.64 11.47
C GLU A 26 27.69 11.07 11.15
N LYS A 27 27.49 11.39 9.87
CA LYS A 27 27.05 12.73 9.43
C LYS A 27 25.64 13.08 9.90
N LEU A 28 24.73 12.10 9.95
CA LEU A 28 23.35 12.28 10.38
C LEU A 28 23.17 12.12 11.90
N GLY A 29 24.20 11.70 12.64
CA GLY A 29 24.13 11.46 14.07
C GLY A 29 23.16 10.33 14.45
N ILE A 30 23.04 9.31 13.60
CA ILE A 30 22.19 8.14 13.79
C ILE A 30 23.01 6.85 13.89
N PRO A 31 22.52 5.79 14.57
CA PRO A 31 23.23 4.52 14.61
C PRO A 31 23.32 3.88 13.22
N GLU A 32 24.51 3.38 12.84
CA GLU A 32 24.74 2.73 11.54
C GLU A 32 23.79 1.55 11.28
N THR A 33 23.47 0.77 12.32
CA THR A 33 22.50 -0.34 12.28
C THR A 33 21.11 0.11 11.81
N THR A 34 20.75 1.37 12.04
CA THR A 34 19.48 1.97 11.62
C THR A 34 19.45 2.10 10.10
N LEU A 35 20.53 2.59 9.49
CA LEU A 35 20.65 2.70 8.03
C LEU A 35 20.64 1.34 7.35
N TYR A 36 21.33 0.34 7.92
CA TYR A 36 21.24 -1.04 7.43
C TYR A 36 19.81 -1.56 7.44
N THR A 37 19.09 -1.36 8.55
CA THR A 37 17.69 -1.78 8.67
C THR A 37 16.81 -1.08 7.63
N TRP A 38 17.00 0.22 7.42
CA TRP A 38 16.25 0.98 6.42
C TRP A 38 16.54 0.49 5.01
N LYS A 39 17.81 0.28 4.64
CA LYS A 39 18.19 -0.30 3.34
C LYS A 39 17.57 -1.66 3.10
N THR A 40 17.61 -2.57 4.08
CA THR A 40 16.99 -3.89 3.93
C THR A 40 15.48 -3.77 3.74
N ARG A 41 14.81 -2.90 4.50
CA ARG A 41 13.37 -2.63 4.34
C ARG A 41 13.04 -2.03 2.98
N THR A 42 13.86 -1.10 2.48
CA THR A 42 13.68 -0.51 1.15
C THR A 42 13.87 -1.56 0.05
N LYS A 43 14.85 -2.47 0.19
CA LYS A 43 15.04 -3.56 -0.76
C LYS A 43 13.87 -4.55 -0.75
N GLN A 44 13.31 -4.85 0.41
CA GLN A 44 12.23 -5.83 0.57
C GLN A 44 10.85 -5.28 0.15
N TYR A 45 10.59 -4.01 0.42
CA TYR A 45 9.25 -3.43 0.32
C TYR A 45 9.16 -2.24 -0.65
N GLY A 46 10.27 -1.82 -1.28
CA GLY A 46 10.28 -0.72 -2.25
C GLY A 46 9.67 0.58 -1.70
N GLU A 47 8.73 1.17 -2.43
CA GLU A 47 8.07 2.44 -2.10
C GLU A 47 7.22 2.38 -0.83
N ILE A 48 6.75 1.19 -0.43
CA ILE A 48 5.97 0.99 0.80
C ILE A 48 6.86 0.62 2.00
N ALA A 49 8.17 0.84 1.90
CA ALA A 49 9.13 0.53 2.97
C ALA A 49 8.88 1.28 4.27
N PHE A 50 8.30 2.49 4.19
CA PHE A 50 8.11 3.40 5.32
C PHE A 50 6.64 3.78 5.52
N VAL A 51 5.78 2.79 5.77
CA VAL A 51 4.46 3.05 6.34
C VAL A 51 4.63 3.36 7.84
N GLY A 52 4.02 4.45 8.31
CA GLY A 52 4.08 4.86 9.72
C GLY A 52 3.61 3.77 10.67
N SER A 53 3.91 3.92 11.96
CA SER A 53 3.42 2.98 12.99
C SER A 53 1.90 2.85 12.92
N GLY A 54 1.38 1.64 13.07
CA GLY A 54 -0.07 1.34 13.02
C GLY A 54 -0.67 1.20 11.61
N HIS A 55 0.08 1.46 10.54
CA HIS A 55 -0.42 1.35 9.17
C HIS A 55 -0.01 0.02 8.53
N LYS A 56 -0.96 -0.65 7.86
CA LYS A 56 -0.65 -1.85 7.06
C LYS A 56 0.15 -1.43 5.82
N ARG A 57 1.20 -2.18 5.50
CA ARG A 57 1.88 -2.11 4.20
C ARG A 57 0.92 -2.68 3.16
N VAL A 58 0.24 -1.80 2.44
CA VAL A 58 -0.64 -2.18 1.34
C VAL A 58 0.04 -1.72 0.06
N ASP A 59 0.29 -2.66 -0.85
CA ASP A 59 0.75 -2.32 -2.19
C ASP A 59 -0.39 -1.54 -2.88
N PRO A 60 -0.17 -0.32 -3.38
CA PRO A 60 -1.18 0.47 -4.07
C PRO A 60 -1.94 -0.32 -5.13
N LYS A 61 -1.24 -1.19 -5.89
CA LYS A 61 -1.87 -2.03 -6.92
C LYS A 61 -2.88 -3.02 -6.32
N THR A 62 -2.57 -3.58 -5.16
CA THR A 62 -3.47 -4.52 -4.47
C THR A 62 -4.68 -3.81 -3.85
N ALA A 63 -4.53 -2.55 -3.43
CA ALA A 63 -5.65 -1.75 -2.94
C ALA A 63 -6.65 -1.45 -4.06
N ASP A 64 -6.15 -1.02 -5.22
CA ASP A 64 -6.97 -0.72 -6.39
C ASP A 64 -7.68 -1.96 -6.93
N MET A 65 -6.98 -3.10 -7.01
CA MET A 65 -7.58 -4.38 -7.38
C MET A 65 -8.76 -4.73 -6.46
N LYS A 66 -8.57 -4.63 -5.14
CA LYS A 66 -9.63 -4.96 -4.18
C LYS A 66 -10.83 -4.00 -4.26
N ALA A 67 -10.59 -2.72 -4.51
CA ALA A 67 -11.65 -1.74 -4.72
C ALA A 67 -12.44 -2.06 -6.01
N MET A 68 -11.74 -2.46 -7.08
CA MET A 68 -12.34 -2.83 -8.34
C MET A 68 -13.15 -4.13 -8.25
N GLU A 69 -12.63 -5.16 -7.57
CA GLU A 69 -13.35 -6.41 -7.27
C GLU A 69 -14.65 -6.14 -6.49
N LYS A 70 -14.60 -5.27 -5.48
CA LYS A 70 -15.79 -4.89 -4.73
C LYS A 70 -16.84 -4.25 -5.64
N LYS A 71 -16.42 -3.36 -6.54
CA LYS A 71 -17.33 -2.70 -7.49
C LYS A 71 -17.92 -3.67 -8.50
N ILE A 72 -17.14 -4.63 -8.99
CA ILE A 72 -17.64 -5.70 -9.87
C ILE A 72 -18.73 -6.49 -9.16
N LYS A 73 -18.47 -6.92 -7.92
CA LYS A 73 -19.44 -7.67 -7.13
C LYS A 73 -20.74 -6.90 -6.90
N GLU A 74 -20.64 -5.63 -6.52
CA GLU A 74 -21.83 -4.77 -6.33
C GLU A 74 -22.64 -4.64 -7.64
N LEU A 75 -21.98 -4.51 -8.79
CA LEU A 75 -22.65 -4.46 -10.09
C LEU A 75 -23.29 -5.79 -10.48
N GLU A 76 -22.62 -6.91 -10.21
CA GLU A 76 -23.17 -8.27 -10.43
C GLU A 76 -24.42 -8.50 -9.59
N ASP A 77 -24.39 -8.13 -8.31
CA ASP A 77 -25.52 -8.24 -7.39
C ASP A 77 -26.71 -7.40 -7.89
N VAL A 78 -26.48 -6.15 -8.30
CA VAL A 78 -27.53 -5.28 -8.86
C VAL A 78 -28.10 -5.86 -10.15
N ASN A 79 -27.24 -6.39 -11.03
CA ASN A 79 -27.67 -6.99 -12.28
C ASN A 79 -28.54 -8.24 -12.03
N ASP A 80 -28.19 -9.07 -11.05
CA ASP A 80 -28.99 -10.25 -10.68
C ASP A 80 -30.37 -9.85 -10.14
N ILE A 81 -30.43 -8.82 -9.29
CA ILE A 81 -31.71 -8.28 -8.80
C ILE A 81 -32.58 -7.78 -9.97
N LEU A 82 -32.00 -7.04 -10.92
CA LEU A 82 -32.72 -6.52 -12.09
C LEU A 82 -33.23 -7.65 -12.99
N LYS A 83 -32.41 -8.68 -13.23
CA LYS A 83 -32.82 -9.86 -14.01
C LYS A 83 -33.97 -10.61 -13.34
N ARG A 84 -33.91 -10.80 -12.02
CA ARG A 84 -35.00 -11.41 -11.24
C ARG A 84 -36.29 -10.60 -11.34
N ALA A 85 -36.19 -9.28 -11.24
CA ALA A 85 -37.34 -8.38 -11.39
C ALA A 85 -37.96 -8.48 -12.79
N LEU A 86 -37.15 -8.47 -13.85
CA LEU A 86 -37.64 -8.65 -15.23
C LEU A 86 -38.36 -9.99 -15.41
N GLY A 87 -37.81 -11.08 -14.85
CA GLY A 87 -38.46 -12.39 -14.86
C GLY A 87 -39.83 -12.37 -14.18
N PHE A 88 -39.96 -11.68 -13.05
CA PHE A 88 -41.23 -11.50 -12.36
C PHE A 88 -42.25 -10.71 -13.19
N PHE A 89 -41.83 -9.59 -13.79
CA PHE A 89 -42.70 -8.77 -14.64
C PHE A 89 -43.19 -9.53 -15.88
N ALA A 90 -42.31 -10.28 -16.55
CA ALA A 90 -42.65 -11.06 -17.74
C ALA A 90 -43.69 -12.18 -17.47
N VAL A 91 -43.67 -12.77 -16.27
CA VAL A 91 -44.69 -13.76 -15.86
C VAL A 91 -46.02 -13.07 -15.54
N SER A 92 -46.01 -11.87 -14.95
CA SER A 92 -47.23 -11.13 -14.62
C SER A 92 -48.01 -10.65 -15.86
N GLN A 93 -47.34 -10.39 -16.99
CA GLN A 93 -47.97 -9.94 -18.24
C GLN A 93 -48.65 -11.06 -19.06
N LYS A 94 -48.45 -12.34 -18.68
CA LYS A 94 -49.09 -13.49 -19.35
C LYS A 94 -50.40 -13.94 -18.69
N LYS A 95 -50.95 -13.14 -17.78
CA LYS A 95 -52.20 -13.40 -17.06
C LYS A 95 -53.23 -12.35 -17.43
#